data_AF-A0A9P6M3A9-F1
#
_entry.id   AF-A0A9P6M3A9-F1
#
_cell.length_a   1.000
_cell.length_b   1.000
_cell.length_c   1.000
_cell.angle_alpha   90.00
_cell.angle_beta   90.00
_cell.angle_gamma   90.00
#
_symmetry.space_group_name_H-M   'P 1'
#
loop_
_entity.id
_entity.type
_entity.pdbx_description
1 polymer ?
#
loop_
_entity_poly.entity_id
_entity_poly.type
_entity_poly.pdbx_seq_one_letter_code
_entity_poly.pdbx_strand_id
1 'polypeptide(L)'
;MTTLNVHRNPVDVTLFVMSRCPDAMKCEAMFSKVFQTEDLPPVDPLLSYIGTVERKTVKSTTDTTTITTVTCLHGQLECAGNTQQLCFKKYFSDHRIWVPFVVTMNSWHPSRIGDPSYAREVAEKVVETNGIDNIGYRFDSNSLSSVLDEVDKCSKGQEGFDLLVESVEHTMHHGVRTSCTIFIDDKKRCVFDGGLWRECPEGGTLADFVRSIKEAASRVTRNMM
;
A
#
# COMPACT_ATOMS: atom_id res chain seq x y z
N MET A 1 20.12 4.19 35.43
CA MET A 1 20.41 4.61 34.05
C MET A 1 19.11 4.55 33.29
N THR A 2 18.43 5.69 33.18
CA THR A 2 17.15 5.81 32.48
C THR A 2 17.46 5.81 30.99
N THR A 3 17.12 4.71 30.30
CA THR A 3 17.16 4.67 28.83
C THR A 3 16.17 5.71 28.32
N LEU A 4 16.68 6.82 27.80
CA LEU A 4 15.90 7.74 26.98
C LEU A 4 15.29 6.92 25.84
N ASN A 5 13.97 6.76 25.84
CA ASN A 5 13.22 6.26 24.70
C ASN A 5 13.41 7.27 23.57
N VAL A 6 14.43 7.06 22.74
CA VAL A 6 14.55 7.77 21.47
C VAL A 6 13.40 7.27 20.61
N HIS A 7 12.32 8.03 20.54
CA HIS A 7 11.29 7.85 19.53
C HIS A 7 11.96 8.02 18.17
N ARG A 8 12.32 6.90 17.52
CA ARG A 8 12.83 6.91 16.15
C ARG A 8 11.64 7.16 15.24
N ASN A 9 11.69 8.24 14.47
CA ASN A 9 10.71 8.45 13.40
C ASN A 9 10.76 7.25 12.44
N PRO A 10 9.60 6.70 12.03
CA PRO A 10 9.57 5.62 11.06
C PRO A 10 10.24 6.01 9.74
N VAL A 11 10.84 5.03 9.06
CA VAL A 11 11.35 5.22 7.70
C VAL A 11 10.21 5.03 6.71
N ASP A 12 10.01 6.02 5.84
CA ASP A 12 9.04 5.93 4.75
C ASP A 12 9.51 4.91 3.70
N VAL A 13 8.63 3.95 3.40
CA VAL A 13 8.85 2.95 2.35
C VAL A 13 7.64 2.93 1.42
N THR A 14 7.79 3.50 0.22
CA THR A 14 6.69 3.56 -0.75
C THR A 14 6.86 2.50 -1.82
N LEU A 15 5.83 1.68 -2.01
CA LEU A 15 5.71 0.76 -3.13
C LEU A 15 4.76 1.40 -4.15
N PHE A 16 5.31 1.76 -5.31
CA PHE A 16 4.53 2.23 -6.45
C PHE A 16 4.12 1.03 -7.30
N VAL A 17 2.84 0.70 -7.29
CA VAL A 17 2.32 -0.60 -7.74
C VAL A 17 1.01 -0.47 -8.51
N MET A 18 0.54 -1.60 -9.02
CA MET A 18 -0.81 -1.79 -9.51
C MET A 18 -1.32 -3.15 -9.03
N SER A 19 -2.54 -3.24 -8.51
CA SER A 19 -3.05 -4.48 -7.91
C SER A 19 -3.06 -5.67 -8.88
N ARG A 20 -3.22 -5.42 -10.19
CA ARG A 20 -3.24 -6.49 -11.22
C ARG A 20 -1.93 -6.69 -11.97
N CYS A 21 -0.84 -6.07 -11.51
CA CYS A 21 0.47 -6.24 -12.12
C CYS A 21 1.19 -7.49 -11.56
N PRO A 22 1.62 -8.44 -12.41
CA PRO A 22 2.32 -9.62 -11.94
C PRO A 22 3.68 -9.31 -11.28
N ASP A 23 4.34 -8.23 -11.68
CA ASP A 23 5.59 -7.78 -11.07
C ASP A 23 5.38 -7.16 -9.68
N ALA A 24 4.23 -6.48 -9.46
CA ALA A 24 3.85 -6.00 -8.13
C ALA A 24 3.74 -7.15 -7.12
N MET A 25 3.11 -8.26 -7.51
CA MET A 25 2.97 -9.44 -6.65
C MET A 25 4.31 -9.93 -6.09
N LYS A 26 5.36 -9.92 -6.92
CA LYS A 26 6.71 -10.37 -6.51
C LYS A 26 7.38 -9.36 -5.60
N CYS A 27 7.23 -8.07 -5.92
CA CYS A 27 7.76 -6.96 -5.13
C CYS A 27 7.11 -6.89 -3.74
N GLU A 28 5.79 -6.95 -3.67
CA GLU A 28 5.01 -6.93 -2.42
C GLU A 28 5.34 -8.15 -1.55
N ALA A 29 5.49 -9.34 -2.15
CA ALA A 29 5.90 -10.53 -1.41
C ALA A 29 7.32 -10.41 -0.84
N MET A 30 8.25 -9.74 -1.55
CA MET A 30 9.58 -9.41 -1.00
C MET A 30 9.45 -8.44 0.18
N PHE A 31 8.70 -7.36 0.03
CA PHE A 31 8.57 -6.32 1.06
C PHE A 31 7.78 -6.79 2.28
N SER A 32 6.82 -7.70 2.11
CA SER A 32 6.19 -8.40 3.23
C SER A 32 7.22 -9.12 4.11
N LYS A 33 8.24 -9.75 3.51
CA LYS A 33 9.35 -10.36 4.27
C LYS A 33 10.29 -9.31 4.87
N VAL A 34 10.56 -8.21 4.15
CA VAL A 34 11.35 -7.10 4.69
C VAL A 34 10.73 -6.59 5.99
N PHE A 35 9.43 -6.28 5.98
CA PHE A 35 8.70 -5.73 7.14
C PHE A 35 8.58 -6.69 8.32
N GLN A 36 8.75 -8.00 8.10
CA GLN A 36 8.75 -9.02 9.15
C GLN A 36 10.13 -9.31 9.73
N THR A 37 11.18 -8.59 9.30
CA THR A 37 12.54 -8.81 9.81
C THR A 37 12.65 -8.32 11.26
N GLU A 38 13.08 -9.20 12.18
CA GLU A 38 13.11 -8.97 13.64
C GLU A 38 13.81 -7.65 14.05
N ASP A 39 14.96 -7.35 13.43
CA ASP A 39 15.76 -6.15 13.74
C ASP A 39 15.50 -4.97 12.79
N LEU A 40 14.34 -4.92 12.13
CA LEU A 40 14.00 -3.80 11.26
C LEU A 40 13.70 -2.54 12.09
N PRO A 41 14.27 -1.36 11.76
CA PRO A 41 13.80 -0.10 12.32
C PRO A 41 12.29 0.10 12.08
N PRO A 42 11.61 0.95 12.87
CA PRO A 42 10.23 1.34 12.57
C PRO A 42 10.11 1.85 11.13
N VAL A 43 9.08 1.41 10.43
CA VAL A 43 8.75 1.80 9.05
C VAL A 43 7.31 2.29 8.97
N ASP A 44 7.06 3.18 8.02
CA ASP A 44 5.71 3.56 7.61
C ASP A 44 5.52 3.22 6.13
N PRO A 45 5.05 1.99 5.81
CA PRO A 45 4.90 1.60 4.42
C PRO A 45 3.68 2.25 3.76
N LEU A 46 3.84 2.63 2.49
CA LEU A 46 2.80 3.23 1.67
C LEU A 46 2.63 2.48 0.35
N LEU A 47 1.39 2.28 -0.09
CA LEU A 47 1.06 1.89 -1.46
C LEU A 47 0.66 3.13 -2.26
N SER A 48 1.28 3.30 -3.41
CA SER A 48 0.98 4.40 -4.33
C SER A 48 0.64 3.81 -5.70
N TYR A 49 -0.57 4.04 -6.21
CA TYR A 49 -1.05 3.32 -7.40
C TYR A 49 -0.73 4.05 -8.70
N ILE A 50 -0.28 3.32 -9.70
CA ILE A 50 -0.06 3.86 -11.05
C ILE A 50 -1.39 3.96 -11.79
N GLY A 51 -1.63 5.13 -12.38
CA GLY A 51 -2.81 5.43 -13.19
C GLY A 51 -2.74 6.86 -13.71
N THR A 52 -3.85 7.37 -14.22
CA THR A 52 -4.01 8.77 -14.60
C THR A 52 -5.24 9.36 -13.94
N VAL A 53 -5.16 10.65 -13.57
CA VAL A 53 -6.30 11.45 -13.11
C VAL A 53 -6.62 12.51 -14.15
N GLU A 54 -7.87 12.55 -14.58
CA GLU A 54 -8.40 13.57 -15.47
C GLU A 54 -9.51 14.35 -14.76
N ARG A 55 -9.50 15.69 -14.91
CA ARG A 55 -10.54 16.57 -14.36
C ARG A 55 -11.17 17.36 -15.48
N LYS A 56 -12.48 17.16 -15.68
CA LYS A 56 -13.26 17.86 -16.71
C LYS A 56 -14.33 18.72 -16.05
N THR A 57 -14.20 20.04 -16.18
CA THR A 57 -15.24 20.97 -15.75
C THR A 57 -16.31 21.08 -16.82
N VAL A 58 -17.53 20.69 -16.49
CA VAL A 58 -18.72 20.80 -17.33
C VAL A 58 -19.55 21.97 -16.80
N LYS A 59 -19.81 22.96 -17.66
CA LYS A 59 -20.71 24.08 -17.37
C LYS A 59 -22.07 23.79 -17.98
N SER A 60 -23.07 23.69 -17.13
CA SER A 60 -24.48 23.76 -17.49
C SER A 60 -24.97 25.20 -17.41
N THR A 61 -26.17 25.49 -17.91
CA THR A 61 -26.81 26.81 -17.82
C THR A 61 -27.07 27.26 -16.38
N THR A 62 -27.10 26.32 -15.41
CA THR A 62 -27.40 26.60 -13.99
C THR A 62 -26.35 26.10 -13.01
N ASP A 63 -25.32 25.37 -13.46
CA ASP A 63 -24.36 24.74 -12.55
C ASP A 63 -23.00 24.51 -13.23
N THR A 64 -21.94 24.45 -12.42
CA THR A 64 -20.58 24.12 -12.87
C THR A 64 -20.09 22.93 -12.06
N THR A 65 -19.94 21.77 -12.71
CA THR A 65 -19.52 20.53 -12.06
C THR A 65 -18.17 20.10 -12.61
N THR A 66 -17.22 19.78 -11.72
CA THR A 66 -15.96 19.14 -12.11
C THR A 66 -16.09 17.64 -11.93
N ILE A 67 -15.96 16.90 -13.03
CA ILE A 67 -15.93 15.44 -13.04
C ILE A 67 -14.47 15.01 -12.96
N THR A 68 -14.13 14.25 -11.92
CA THR A 68 -12.82 13.60 -11.78
C THR A 68 -12.93 12.17 -12.27
N THR A 69 -11.97 11.70 -13.06
CA THR A 69 -11.92 10.32 -13.56
C THR A 69 -10.52 9.75 -13.32
N VAL A 70 -10.48 8.54 -12.78
CA VAL A 70 -9.25 7.76 -12.62
C VAL A 70 -9.24 6.66 -13.70
N THR A 71 -8.10 6.50 -14.37
CA THR A 71 -7.86 5.38 -15.30
C THR A 71 -6.66 4.57 -14.84
N CYS A 72 -6.84 3.26 -14.69
CA CYS A 72 -5.79 2.32 -14.34
C CYS A 72 -5.40 1.47 -15.56
N LEU A 73 -4.16 0.97 -15.59
CA LEU A 73 -3.56 0.37 -16.79
C LEU A 73 -4.17 -0.99 -17.14
N HIS A 74 -4.62 -1.76 -16.14
CA HIS A 74 -5.29 -3.05 -16.37
C HIS A 74 -6.83 -2.96 -16.24
N GLY A 75 -7.38 -1.76 -16.48
CA GLY A 75 -8.81 -1.50 -16.56
C GLY A 75 -9.50 -1.33 -15.20
N GLN A 76 -10.85 -1.30 -15.22
CA GLN A 76 -11.64 -0.87 -14.05
C GLN A 76 -11.53 -1.79 -12.84
N LEU A 77 -11.33 -3.09 -13.06
CA LEU A 77 -11.16 -4.03 -11.96
C LEU A 77 -9.80 -3.86 -11.25
N GLU A 78 -8.78 -3.31 -11.92
CA GLU A 78 -7.56 -2.86 -11.24
C GLU A 78 -7.85 -1.64 -10.37
N CYS A 79 -8.57 -0.64 -10.88
CA CYS A 79 -8.95 0.52 -10.07
C CYS A 79 -9.73 0.09 -8.83
N ALA A 80 -10.70 -0.81 -8.98
CA ALA A 80 -11.44 -1.37 -7.85
C ALA A 80 -10.53 -2.10 -6.86
N GLY A 81 -9.57 -2.91 -7.34
CA GLY A 81 -8.59 -3.60 -6.50
C GLY A 81 -7.66 -2.63 -5.74
N ASN A 82 -7.19 -1.57 -6.41
CA ASN A 82 -6.39 -0.51 -5.81
C ASN A 82 -7.18 0.19 -4.69
N THR A 83 -8.44 0.56 -4.96
CA THR A 83 -9.34 1.15 -3.96
C THR A 83 -9.57 0.24 -2.76
N GLN A 84 -9.79 -1.06 -2.99
CA GLN A 84 -9.97 -2.04 -1.91
C GLN A 84 -8.74 -2.12 -0.99
N GLN A 85 -7.53 -2.12 -1.55
CA GLN A 85 -6.29 -2.12 -0.79
C GLN A 85 -6.08 -0.83 0.01
N LEU A 86 -6.38 0.33 -0.56
CA LEU A 86 -6.32 1.62 0.12
C LEU A 86 -7.30 1.69 1.30
N CYS A 87 -8.55 1.27 1.07
CA CYS A 87 -9.57 1.22 2.12
C CYS A 87 -9.19 0.24 3.22
N PHE A 88 -8.70 -0.97 2.89
CA PHE A 88 -8.27 -1.92 3.91
C PHE A 88 -7.13 -1.35 4.77
N LYS A 89 -6.10 -0.74 4.16
CA LYS A 89 -5.02 -0.03 4.88
C LYS A 89 -5.54 1.09 5.79
N LYS A 90 -6.57 1.83 5.36
CA LYS A 90 -7.13 2.92 6.17
C LYS A 90 -7.72 2.43 7.49
N TYR A 91 -8.49 1.34 7.45
CA TYR A 91 -9.17 0.79 8.64
C TYR A 91 -8.29 -0.18 9.45
N PHE A 92 -7.31 -0.81 8.79
CA PHE A 92 -6.29 -1.64 9.42
C PHE A 92 -4.92 -1.03 9.14
N SER A 93 -4.55 0.04 9.88
CA SER A 93 -3.33 0.83 9.61
C SER A 93 -2.02 0.11 9.95
N ASP A 94 -2.06 -0.93 10.76
CA ASP A 94 -0.90 -1.76 11.06
C ASP A 94 -0.48 -2.54 9.80
N HIS A 95 0.73 -2.28 9.30
CA HIS A 95 1.27 -2.96 8.13
C HIS A 95 1.43 -4.46 8.30
N ARG A 96 1.47 -4.96 9.54
CA ARG A 96 1.43 -6.40 9.85
C ARG A 96 0.09 -7.04 9.50
N ILE A 97 -0.96 -6.25 9.25
CA ILE A 97 -2.28 -6.71 8.81
C ILE A 97 -2.52 -6.35 7.33
N TRP A 98 -2.35 -5.08 6.94
CA TRP A 98 -2.71 -4.67 5.57
C TRP A 98 -1.72 -5.14 4.51
N VAL A 99 -0.44 -5.34 4.81
CA VAL A 99 0.51 -5.90 3.83
C VAL A 99 0.15 -7.35 3.49
N PRO A 100 -0.14 -8.25 4.47
CA PRO A 100 -0.69 -9.57 4.17
C PRO A 100 -1.99 -9.55 3.36
N PHE A 101 -2.88 -8.58 3.58
CA PHE A 101 -4.08 -8.40 2.75
C PHE A 101 -3.73 -8.16 1.29
N VAL A 102 -2.84 -7.20 1.01
CA VAL A 102 -2.37 -6.86 -0.35
C VAL A 102 -1.75 -8.08 -1.02
N VAL A 103 -0.78 -8.72 -0.34
CA VAL A 103 -0.07 -9.89 -0.88
C VAL A 103 -1.02 -11.05 -1.13
N THR A 104 -1.97 -11.31 -0.23
CA THR A 104 -2.95 -12.41 -0.38
C THR A 104 -3.93 -12.12 -1.50
N MET A 105 -4.47 -10.90 -1.58
CA MET A 105 -5.41 -10.52 -2.64
C MET A 105 -4.74 -10.58 -4.02
N ASN A 106 -3.48 -10.16 -4.11
CA ASN A 106 -2.76 -10.15 -5.37
C ASN A 106 -2.28 -11.54 -5.80
N SER A 107 -2.18 -12.53 -4.90
CA SER A 107 -1.60 -13.85 -5.20
C SER A 107 -2.56 -15.04 -5.16
N TRP A 108 -3.62 -15.01 -4.36
CA TRP A 108 -4.46 -16.20 -4.16
C TRP A 108 -5.39 -16.46 -5.35
N HIS A 109 -6.12 -15.44 -5.81
CA HIS A 109 -6.97 -15.52 -7.01
C HIS A 109 -6.87 -14.22 -7.82
N PRO A 110 -5.76 -13.98 -8.55
CA PRO A 110 -5.49 -12.70 -9.21
C PRO A 110 -6.58 -12.25 -10.20
N SER A 111 -7.29 -13.20 -10.81
CA SER A 111 -8.42 -12.91 -11.72
C SER A 111 -9.63 -12.26 -11.03
N ARG A 112 -9.76 -12.43 -9.71
CA ARG A 112 -10.85 -11.88 -8.89
C ARG A 112 -10.52 -10.52 -8.27
N ILE A 113 -9.32 -9.97 -8.45
CA ILE A 113 -8.95 -8.64 -7.92
C ILE A 113 -9.99 -7.60 -8.38
N GLY A 114 -10.51 -6.78 -7.46
CA GLY A 114 -11.58 -5.83 -7.75
C GLY A 114 -13.00 -6.37 -7.55
N ASP A 115 -13.19 -7.69 -7.36
CA ASP A 115 -14.46 -8.27 -6.89
C ASP A 115 -14.64 -7.97 -5.39
N PRO A 116 -15.69 -7.25 -4.96
CA PRO A 116 -15.91 -6.94 -3.54
C PRO A 116 -16.02 -8.18 -2.65
N SER A 117 -16.62 -9.27 -3.15
CA SER A 117 -16.76 -10.51 -2.36
C SER A 117 -15.41 -11.18 -2.12
N TYR A 118 -14.50 -11.10 -3.10
CA TYR A 118 -13.15 -11.61 -2.98
C TYR A 118 -12.31 -10.78 -2.00
N ALA A 119 -12.42 -9.45 -2.06
CA ALA A 119 -11.75 -8.57 -1.11
C ALA A 119 -12.20 -8.87 0.33
N ARG A 120 -13.51 -9.04 0.57
CA ARG A 120 -14.05 -9.46 1.86
C ARG A 120 -13.48 -10.81 2.34
N GLU A 121 -13.51 -11.82 1.46
CA GLU A 121 -12.99 -13.16 1.75
C GLU A 121 -11.50 -13.13 2.15
N VAL A 122 -10.68 -12.34 1.45
CA VAL A 122 -9.26 -12.16 1.76
C VAL A 122 -9.08 -11.43 3.10
N ALA A 123 -9.87 -10.39 3.34
CA ALA A 123 -9.82 -9.61 4.57
C ALA A 123 -10.11 -10.47 5.80
N GLU A 124 -11.19 -11.25 5.76
CA GLU A 124 -11.59 -12.16 6.85
C GLU A 124 -10.48 -13.18 7.14
N LYS A 125 -9.94 -13.81 6.09
CA LYS A 125 -8.84 -14.77 6.21
C LYS A 125 -7.58 -14.16 6.80
N VAL A 126 -7.20 -12.96 6.37
CA VAL A 126 -5.98 -12.29 6.86
C VAL A 126 -6.13 -11.88 8.30
N VAL A 127 -7.28 -11.32 8.70
CA VAL A 127 -7.51 -10.93 10.09
C VAL A 127 -7.57 -12.15 11.00
N GLU A 128 -8.21 -13.25 10.58
CA GLU A 128 -8.22 -14.50 11.34
C GLU A 128 -6.81 -15.05 11.55
N THR A 129 -5.98 -15.07 10.50
CA THR A 129 -4.65 -15.66 10.54
C THR A 129 -3.58 -14.77 11.17
N ASN A 130 -3.74 -13.44 11.16
CA ASN A 130 -2.73 -12.49 11.63
C ASN A 130 -3.17 -11.67 12.85
N GLY A 131 -4.45 -11.64 13.22
CA GLY A 131 -5.01 -10.43 13.84
C GLY A 131 -6.08 -10.55 14.92
N ILE A 132 -6.03 -11.52 15.85
CA ILE A 132 -6.88 -11.43 17.07
C ILE A 132 -6.07 -11.36 18.38
N ASP A 133 -4.97 -12.11 18.52
CA ASP A 133 -4.20 -12.12 19.78
C ASP A 133 -2.91 -11.28 19.76
N ASN A 134 -2.30 -11.05 18.59
CA ASN A 134 -0.93 -10.53 18.48
C ASN A 134 -0.80 -9.01 18.29
N ILE A 135 -1.89 -8.28 18.04
CA ILE A 135 -1.83 -6.89 17.54
C ILE A 135 -2.58 -5.88 18.43
N GLY A 136 -3.08 -6.30 19.60
CA GLY A 136 -3.77 -5.41 20.55
C GLY A 136 -5.17 -4.96 20.11
N TYR A 137 -5.61 -5.38 18.92
CA TYR A 137 -6.99 -5.27 18.47
C TYR A 137 -7.84 -6.41 19.08
N ARG A 138 -8.39 -6.19 20.28
CA ARG A 138 -9.45 -7.07 20.81
C ARG A 138 -10.77 -6.73 20.10
N PHE A 139 -10.89 -7.14 18.84
CA PHE A 139 -12.19 -7.21 18.20
C PHE A 139 -12.90 -8.45 18.74
N ASP A 140 -14.06 -8.28 19.39
CA ASP A 140 -15.03 -9.38 19.37
C ASP A 140 -15.52 -9.56 17.92
N SER A 141 -16.09 -10.72 17.60
CA SER A 141 -16.51 -11.06 16.23
C SER A 141 -17.48 -10.02 15.63
N ASN A 142 -18.32 -9.39 16.48
CA ASN A 142 -19.24 -8.34 16.06
C ASN A 142 -18.48 -7.05 15.67
N SER A 143 -17.44 -6.71 16.42
CA SER A 143 -16.59 -5.55 16.17
C SER A 143 -15.75 -5.73 14.91
N LEU A 144 -15.26 -6.95 14.62
CA LEU A 144 -14.56 -7.24 13.36
C LEU A 144 -15.50 -7.10 12.14
N SER A 145 -16.68 -7.72 12.19
CA SER A 145 -17.65 -7.60 11.09
C SER A 145 -18.00 -6.14 10.81
N SER A 146 -18.20 -5.34 11.86
CA SER A 146 -18.50 -3.91 11.73
C SER A 146 -17.37 -3.12 11.06
N VAL A 147 -16.11 -3.43 11.35
CA VAL A 147 -14.97 -2.73 10.70
C VAL A 147 -14.86 -3.13 9.24
N LEU A 148 -15.06 -4.41 8.92
CA LEU A 148 -15.06 -4.88 7.53
C LEU A 148 -16.22 -4.28 6.72
N ASP A 149 -17.37 -4.04 7.34
CA ASP A 149 -18.48 -3.34 6.68
C ASP A 149 -18.12 -1.89 6.31
N GLU A 150 -17.35 -1.20 7.17
CA GLU A 150 -16.83 0.13 6.84
C GLU A 150 -15.75 0.08 5.74
N VAL A 151 -14.91 -0.96 5.70
CA VAL A 151 -13.98 -1.18 4.57
C VAL A 151 -14.75 -1.37 3.25
N ASP A 152 -15.83 -2.16 3.26
CA ASP A 152 -16.66 -2.39 2.08
C ASP A 152 -17.36 -1.11 1.61
N LYS A 153 -17.86 -0.31 2.55
CA LYS A 153 -18.48 0.98 2.29
C LYS A 153 -17.48 1.98 1.72
N CYS A 154 -16.28 2.07 2.29
CA CYS A 154 -15.19 2.86 1.75
C CYS A 154 -14.89 2.43 0.32
N SER A 155 -14.74 1.12 0.08
CA SER A 155 -14.32 0.57 -1.21
C SER A 155 -15.30 0.83 -2.35
N LYS A 156 -16.59 1.04 -2.02
CA LYS A 156 -17.68 1.30 -2.97
C LYS A 156 -18.07 2.77 -3.04
N GLY A 157 -17.53 3.61 -2.17
CA GLY A 157 -17.99 4.97 -1.91
C GLY A 157 -17.02 6.05 -2.37
N GLN A 158 -17.42 7.31 -2.13
CA GLN A 158 -16.63 8.49 -2.44
C GLN A 158 -15.29 8.49 -1.71
N GLU A 159 -15.25 7.99 -0.47
CA GLU A 159 -14.02 7.91 0.32
C GLU A 159 -12.94 7.06 -0.37
N GLY A 160 -13.28 5.86 -0.83
CA GLY A 160 -12.34 5.01 -1.56
C GLY A 160 -11.93 5.60 -2.91
N PHE A 161 -12.84 6.33 -3.56
CA PHE A 161 -12.51 7.06 -4.79
C PHE A 161 -11.52 8.19 -4.52
N ASP A 162 -11.70 8.98 -3.45
CA ASP A 162 -10.81 10.07 -3.08
C ASP A 162 -9.42 9.56 -2.70
N LEU A 163 -9.34 8.45 -1.95
CA LEU A 163 -8.08 7.76 -1.65
C LEU A 163 -7.37 7.32 -2.93
N LEU A 164 -8.11 6.78 -3.92
CA LEU A 164 -7.54 6.37 -5.19
C LEU A 164 -7.02 7.57 -5.99
N VAL A 165 -7.75 8.68 -6.03
CA VAL A 165 -7.31 9.93 -6.68
C VAL A 165 -6.01 10.41 -6.04
N GLU A 166 -5.96 10.54 -4.71
CA GLU A 166 -4.77 10.97 -3.97
C GLU A 166 -3.57 10.06 -4.25
N SER A 167 -3.79 8.74 -4.22
CA SER A 167 -2.74 7.76 -4.48
C SER A 167 -2.19 7.85 -5.90
N VAL A 168 -3.05 8.03 -6.91
CA VAL A 168 -2.62 8.18 -8.30
C VAL A 168 -1.89 9.50 -8.52
N GLU A 169 -2.37 10.59 -7.93
CA GLU A 169 -1.68 11.88 -8.00
C GLU A 169 -0.32 11.86 -7.31
N HIS A 170 -0.21 11.18 -6.17
CA HIS A 170 1.07 10.95 -5.51
C HIS A 170 2.05 10.20 -6.42
N THR A 171 1.60 9.14 -7.10
CA THR A 171 2.42 8.42 -8.08
C THR A 171 2.84 9.29 -9.25
N MET A 172 1.92 10.09 -9.79
CA MET A 172 2.20 11.03 -10.89
C MET A 172 3.22 12.10 -10.47
N HIS A 173 3.11 12.61 -9.24
CA HIS A 173 4.03 13.60 -8.68
C HIS A 173 5.48 13.08 -8.62
N HIS A 174 5.67 11.81 -8.28
CA HIS A 174 6.97 11.15 -8.24
C HIS A 174 7.49 10.73 -9.64
N GLY A 175 6.71 10.97 -10.70
CA GLY A 175 7.08 10.62 -12.07
C GLY A 175 7.22 9.11 -12.32
N VAL A 176 6.65 8.27 -11.45
CA VAL A 176 6.78 6.82 -11.52
C VAL A 176 5.80 6.24 -12.54
N ARG A 177 6.30 5.37 -13.41
CA ARG A 177 5.53 4.73 -14.49
C ARG A 177 5.61 3.21 -14.53
N THR A 178 6.47 2.62 -13.70
CA THR A 178 6.75 1.18 -13.71
C THR A 178 6.33 0.57 -12.38
N SER A 179 5.43 -0.41 -12.45
CA SER A 179 5.10 -1.27 -11.31
C SER A 179 5.99 -2.52 -11.40
N CYS A 180 6.80 -2.87 -10.41
CA CYS A 180 6.93 -2.25 -9.09
C CYS A 180 8.11 -1.28 -9.02
N THR A 181 7.92 -0.06 -8.53
CA THR A 181 9.02 0.84 -8.16
C THR A 181 9.01 1.06 -6.66
N ILE A 182 10.19 1.00 -6.03
CA ILE A 182 10.35 1.13 -4.58
C ILE A 182 11.08 2.43 -4.27
N PHE A 183 10.53 3.20 -3.35
CA PHE A 183 11.21 4.31 -2.71
C PHE A 183 11.46 3.97 -1.24
N ILE A 184 12.61 4.39 -0.73
CA ILE A 184 12.96 4.37 0.69
C ILE A 184 13.48 5.75 1.03
N ASP A 185 12.92 6.40 2.07
CA ASP A 185 13.33 7.76 2.47
C ASP A 185 13.22 8.74 1.28
N ASP A 186 12.06 8.70 0.62
CA ASP A 186 11.67 9.49 -0.57
C ASP A 186 12.65 9.41 -1.76
N LYS A 187 13.42 8.31 -1.84
CA LYS A 187 14.40 8.09 -2.91
C LYS A 187 14.15 6.77 -3.62
N LYS A 188 14.09 6.82 -4.96
CA LYS A 188 14.03 5.62 -5.79
C LYS A 188 15.17 4.67 -5.43
N ARG A 189 14.82 3.49 -4.95
CA ARG A 189 15.76 2.49 -4.45
C ARG A 189 15.96 1.33 -5.41
N CYS A 190 14.91 0.86 -6.06
CA CYS A 190 14.94 -0.34 -6.91
C CYS A 190 13.64 -0.43 -7.71
N VAL A 191 13.70 -1.11 -8.85
CA VAL A 191 12.54 -1.40 -9.71
C VAL A 191 12.48 -2.90 -9.92
N PHE A 192 11.30 -3.51 -9.86
CA PHE A 192 11.08 -4.90 -10.30
C PHE A 192 10.24 -4.86 -11.56
N ASP A 193 10.82 -5.27 -12.69
CA ASP A 193 10.20 -5.16 -14.01
C ASP A 193 10.65 -6.28 -14.94
N GLY A 194 9.69 -6.97 -15.55
CA GLY A 194 9.91 -8.12 -16.40
C GLY A 194 10.53 -9.29 -15.65
N GLY A 195 10.11 -9.51 -14.40
CA GLY A 195 10.62 -10.59 -13.56
C GLY A 195 12.05 -10.41 -13.02
N LEU A 196 12.64 -9.22 -13.15
CA LEU A 196 14.01 -8.93 -12.74
C LEU A 196 14.09 -7.65 -11.88
N TRP A 197 14.98 -7.67 -10.89
CA TRP A 197 15.39 -6.47 -10.16
C TRP A 197 16.30 -5.60 -11.03
N ARG A 198 15.93 -4.33 -11.22
CA ARG A 198 16.58 -3.34 -12.09
C ARG A 198 16.77 -2.03 -11.34
N GLU A 199 17.80 -1.29 -11.72
CA GLU A 199 18.08 0.04 -11.13
C GLU A 199 18.22 -0.02 -9.59
N CYS A 200 18.89 -1.07 -9.09
CA CYS A 200 19.09 -1.33 -7.67
C CYS A 200 20.58 -1.13 -7.30
N PRO A 201 21.06 0.12 -7.15
CA PRO A 201 22.49 0.42 -6.95
C PRO A 201 23.08 -0.23 -5.69
N GLU A 202 22.24 -0.54 -4.70
CA GLU A 202 22.61 -1.21 -3.46
C GLU A 202 22.17 -2.69 -3.43
N GLY A 203 21.84 -3.29 -4.57
CA GLY A 203 21.34 -4.67 -4.67
C GLY A 203 19.84 -4.81 -4.49
N GLY A 204 19.29 -5.98 -4.87
CA GLY A 204 17.85 -6.28 -4.90
C GLY A 204 17.46 -7.50 -4.04
N THR A 205 18.30 -7.92 -3.11
CA THR A 205 17.99 -9.02 -2.19
C THR A 205 17.25 -8.53 -0.94
N LEU A 206 16.65 -9.46 -0.17
CA LEU A 206 16.05 -9.15 1.13
C LEU A 206 17.02 -8.41 2.06
N ALA A 207 18.28 -8.89 2.14
CA ALA A 207 19.31 -8.29 2.98
C ALA A 207 19.67 -6.86 2.53
N ASP A 208 19.67 -6.61 1.22
CA ASP A 208 19.95 -5.29 0.66
C ASP A 208 18.87 -4.27 1.03
N PHE A 209 17.59 -4.64 0.96
CA PHE A 209 16.49 -3.75 1.36
C PHE A 209 16.50 -3.47 2.86
N VAL A 210 16.69 -4.49 3.69
CA VAL A 210 16.83 -4.33 5.15
C VAL A 210 17.99 -3.38 5.49
N ARG A 211 19.12 -3.52 4.80
CA ARG A 211 20.28 -2.64 4.97
C ARG A 211 19.94 -1.19 4.59
N SER A 212 19.28 -0.95 3.47
CA SER A 212 18.89 0.41 3.05
C SER A 212 17.94 1.09 4.05
N ILE A 213 17.00 0.34 4.65
CA ILE A 213 16.11 0.86 5.70
C ILE A 213 16.91 1.20 6.97
N LYS A 214 17.85 0.33 7.39
CA LYS A 214 18.74 0.60 8.53
C LYS A 214 19.59 1.84 8.31
N GLU A 215 20.13 2.01 7.11
CA GLU A 215 20.90 3.20 6.73
C GLU A 215 20.02 4.47 6.74
N ALA A 216 18.80 4.40 6.21
CA ALA A 216 17.83 5.49 6.25
C ALA A 216 17.47 5.91 7.69
N ALA A 217 17.13 4.96 8.55
CA ALA A 217 16.83 5.22 9.96
C ALA A 217 18.00 5.91 10.69
N SER A 218 19.24 5.57 10.32
CA SER A 218 20.44 6.20 10.89
C SER A 218 20.62 7.67 10.47
N ARG A 219 20.12 8.07 9.29
CA ARG A 219 20.14 9.46 8.81
C ARG A 219 19.06 10.28 9.49
N VAL A 220 17.85 9.74 9.60
CA VAL A 220 16.72 10.36 10.31
C VAL A 220 17.11 10.69 11.75
N THR A 221 17.79 9.76 12.44
CA THR A 221 18.26 9.96 13.82
C THR A 221 19.31 11.06 13.93
N ARG A 222 20.17 11.27 12.91
CA ARG A 222 21.22 12.32 12.91
C ARG A 222 20.68 13.71 12.62
N ASN A 223 19.62 13.83 11.82
CA ASN A 223 19.01 15.14 11.51
C ASN A 223 18.16 15.69 12.67
N MET A 224 17.95 14.91 13.72
CA MET A 224 17.22 15.29 14.93
C MET A 224 18.13 15.63 16.13
N MET A 225 19.45 15.49 15.98
CA MET A 225 20.47 15.91 16.96
C MET A 225 21.12 17.22 16.52
#